data_AF-A0A3M6JX67-F1
#
_entry.id   AF-A0A3M6JX67-F1
#
_cell.length_a   1.000
_cell.length_b   1.000
_cell.length_c   1.000
_cell.angle_alpha   90.00
_cell.angle_beta   90.00
_cell.angle_gamma   90.00
#
_symmetry.space_group_name_H-M   'P 1'
#
loop_
_entity.id
_entity.type
_entity.pdbx_description
1 polymer ?
#
loop_
_entity_poly.entity_id
_entity_poly.type
_entity_poly.pdbx_seq_one_letter_code
_entity_poly.pdbx_strand_id
1 'polypeptide(L)'
;MSELITENVEKKTVLNIGFDDTDSPKGMCTTFLAYKLVDLLKKQRTEFLDFPRLVRFNPNIPWKTRGNGAVSIKIKTSNPSKIKNQVKNLVSKYSDTKNGANPGLVFFESDSIPHEFTEFSDLALWQLIHRSNAKKFAKKNNLEYFYKGNGQGLVGAIGAIGYDFKDHTLELLSYRKKQKFGKERKISIQSVKEMQEKTYPDTFNSFDTKKGRVLITPHGPDPVFFGVRGENVSSLVYASKIIKSDEKLDGYMIFKSNQGTGDHLKNELTFETMKPYASGKLTGIVSNSPKIVKGGHVFFKILSNNNEFWCAVYKPTGMSVIASDLIQGDKISVGGGVRKASKNFPRIINLEFIEIISLKKQITTSNPICKKCNKKMKSKGKGQGFQCIRCGKKSSRKINQEISRNLQKKLYLPKVSAHRHLTRPQQRQGIQNKSKIFKNSLSWFCVYEN
;
A
#
# COMPACT_ATOMS: atom_id res chain seq x y z
N MET A 1 0.03 63.71 -20.22
CA MET A 1 0.93 62.96 -19.33
C MET A 1 0.21 61.69 -18.92
N SER A 2 0.38 60.61 -19.67
CA SER A 2 -0.22 59.30 -19.37
C SER A 2 0.69 58.58 -18.38
N GLU A 3 0.24 58.48 -17.13
CA GLU A 3 0.91 57.64 -16.13
C GLU A 3 0.81 56.17 -16.57
N LEU A 4 1.95 55.65 -17.04
CA LEU A 4 2.18 54.23 -17.21
C LEU A 4 2.14 53.59 -15.82
N ILE A 5 0.98 53.00 -15.49
CA ILE A 5 0.86 52.03 -14.40
C ILE A 5 1.79 50.86 -14.76
N THR A 6 2.99 50.90 -14.21
CA THR A 6 3.90 49.77 -14.23
C THR A 6 3.34 48.76 -13.23
N GLU A 7 2.53 47.81 -13.73
CA GLU A 7 2.26 46.59 -12.99
C GLU A 7 3.60 45.91 -12.72
N ASN A 8 4.11 46.06 -11.50
CA ASN A 8 5.18 45.23 -10.97
C ASN A 8 4.65 43.79 -10.96
N VAL A 9 4.86 43.07 -12.05
CA VAL A 9 4.55 41.63 -12.13
C VAL A 9 5.52 40.94 -11.18
N GLU A 10 5.11 40.78 -9.92
CA GLU A 10 5.88 40.01 -8.94
C GLU A 10 6.16 38.62 -9.53
N LYS A 11 7.44 38.32 -9.78
CA LYS A 11 7.88 37.06 -10.37
C LYS A 11 7.45 35.89 -9.48
N LYS A 12 6.42 35.17 -9.89
CA LYS A 12 5.95 33.97 -9.18
C LYS A 12 6.91 32.80 -9.45
N THR A 13 7.31 32.12 -8.39
CA THR A 13 8.09 30.87 -8.42
C THR A 13 7.23 29.69 -7.99
N VAL A 14 7.63 28.49 -8.40
CA VAL A 14 7.01 27.25 -7.94
C VAL A 14 7.80 26.67 -6.79
N LEU A 15 7.09 26.48 -5.67
CA LEU A 15 7.65 25.93 -4.44
C LEU A 15 7.06 24.53 -4.20
N ASN A 16 7.94 23.53 -4.18
CA ASN A 16 7.62 22.17 -3.77
C ASN A 16 7.99 22.03 -2.29
N ILE A 17 7.02 21.60 -1.48
CA ILE A 17 7.14 21.47 -0.03
C ILE A 17 6.92 20.00 0.31
N GLY A 18 7.94 19.32 0.85
CA GLY A 18 7.86 17.94 1.29
C GLY A 18 8.04 17.83 2.80
N PHE A 19 7.24 17.03 3.48
CA PHE A 19 7.42 16.77 4.92
C PHE A 19 6.92 15.38 5.33
N ASP A 20 7.55 14.83 6.36
CA ASP A 20 7.27 13.49 6.90
C ASP A 20 7.69 13.37 8.37
N ASP A 21 7.28 12.29 9.02
CA ASP A 21 7.63 11.88 10.39
C ASP A 21 7.29 12.96 11.44
N THR A 22 6.14 13.60 11.26
CA THR A 22 5.62 14.62 12.18
C THR A 22 4.72 14.04 13.26
N ASP A 23 4.23 12.81 13.07
CA ASP A 23 3.33 12.12 13.99
C ASP A 23 4.02 11.05 14.82
N SER A 24 3.35 10.59 15.88
CA SER A 24 3.80 9.50 16.72
C SER A 24 2.65 8.52 17.01
N PRO A 25 2.92 7.33 17.59
CA PRO A 25 1.86 6.45 18.07
C PRO A 25 0.91 7.10 19.10
N LYS A 26 1.33 8.19 19.75
CA LYS A 26 0.58 8.89 20.80
C LYS A 26 -0.24 10.08 20.30
N GLY A 27 -0.06 10.54 19.07
CA GLY A 27 -0.84 11.65 18.55
C GLY A 27 -0.29 12.32 17.30
N MET A 28 -1.03 13.34 16.86
CA MET A 28 -0.80 14.07 15.60
C MET A 28 -0.94 13.19 14.35
N CYS A 29 -0.80 13.82 13.18
CA CYS A 29 -0.80 13.14 11.89
C CYS A 29 -0.17 14.06 10.85
N THR A 30 0.77 13.55 10.06
CA THR A 30 1.38 14.27 8.94
C THR A 30 0.33 14.85 7.98
N THR A 31 -0.76 14.13 7.72
CA THR A 31 -1.86 14.65 6.87
C THR A 31 -2.66 15.78 7.53
N PHE A 32 -2.79 15.79 8.86
CA PHE A 32 -3.49 16.87 9.57
C PHE A 32 -2.69 18.17 9.56
N LEU A 33 -1.35 18.08 9.66
CA LEU A 33 -0.48 19.24 9.42
C LEU A 33 -0.71 19.79 8.01
N ALA A 34 -0.72 18.91 7.00
CA ALA A 34 -1.01 19.31 5.61
C ALA A 34 -2.36 20.03 5.50
N TYR A 35 -3.40 19.50 6.14
CA TYR A 35 -4.72 20.11 6.19
C TYR A 35 -4.70 21.53 6.78
N LYS A 36 -3.99 21.74 7.89
CA LYS A 36 -3.84 23.09 8.51
C LYS A 36 -2.97 24.03 7.68
N LEU A 37 -1.98 23.51 6.97
CA LEU A 37 -1.17 24.29 6.03
C LEU A 37 -2.01 24.73 4.82
N VAL A 38 -2.81 23.84 4.25
CA VAL A 38 -3.69 24.16 3.12
C VAL A 38 -4.75 25.20 3.54
N ASP A 39 -5.35 25.07 4.72
CA ASP A 39 -6.28 26.07 5.27
C ASP A 39 -5.63 27.47 5.31
N LEU A 40 -4.42 27.55 5.89
CA LEU A 40 -3.68 28.81 5.99
C LEU A 40 -3.38 29.43 4.61
N LEU A 41 -2.91 28.62 3.66
CA LEU A 41 -2.52 29.08 2.32
C LEU A 41 -3.73 29.44 1.45
N LYS A 42 -4.86 28.73 1.59
CA LYS A 42 -6.12 29.07 0.91
C LYS A 42 -6.64 30.43 1.35
N LYS A 43 -6.58 30.76 2.65
CA LYS A 43 -6.92 32.08 3.19
C LYS A 43 -6.04 33.21 2.63
N GLN A 44 -4.81 32.88 2.25
CA GLN A 44 -3.87 33.80 1.59
C GLN A 44 -4.00 33.81 0.05
N ARG A 45 -5.00 33.11 -0.51
CA ARG A 45 -5.21 32.98 -1.96
C ARG A 45 -3.98 32.43 -2.72
N THR A 46 -3.18 31.58 -2.06
CA THR A 46 -2.06 30.90 -2.70
C THR A 46 -2.55 29.93 -3.78
N GLU A 47 -1.87 29.92 -4.92
CA GLU A 47 -2.19 29.06 -6.05
C GLU A 47 -1.61 27.65 -5.83
N PHE A 48 -2.47 26.63 -5.86
CA PHE A 48 -2.08 25.22 -5.82
C PHE A 48 -1.99 24.67 -7.23
N LEU A 49 -0.94 23.90 -7.51
CA LEU A 49 -0.67 23.34 -8.84
C LEU A 49 -1.12 21.88 -9.00
N ASP A 50 -1.43 21.19 -7.89
CA ASP A 50 -1.98 19.84 -7.84
C ASP A 50 -2.71 19.67 -6.50
N PHE A 51 -3.42 18.55 -6.31
CA PHE A 51 -3.83 18.14 -4.97
C PHE A 51 -2.60 17.96 -4.07
N PRO A 52 -2.71 18.19 -2.74
CA PRO A 52 -1.73 17.68 -1.80
C PRO A 52 -1.49 16.19 -2.04
N ARG A 53 -0.23 15.78 -2.06
CA ARG A 53 0.19 14.43 -2.38
C ARG A 53 0.40 13.65 -1.09
N LEU A 54 -0.20 12.48 -0.97
CA LEU A 54 0.04 11.53 0.12
C LEU A 54 0.71 10.28 -0.44
N VAL A 55 2.03 10.19 -0.27
CA VAL A 55 2.86 9.14 -0.83
C VAL A 55 3.19 8.13 0.26
N ARG A 56 2.80 6.88 0.05
CA ARG A 56 3.11 5.74 0.92
C ARG A 56 4.40 5.09 0.41
N PHE A 57 5.41 5.03 1.25
CA PHE A 57 6.69 4.37 0.96
C PHE A 57 6.69 2.91 1.40
N ASN A 58 7.85 2.26 1.25
CA ASN A 58 8.04 0.85 1.55
C ASN A 58 7.37 0.46 2.87
N PRO A 59 6.33 -0.38 2.83
CA PRO A 59 5.54 -0.64 4.02
C PRO A 59 6.27 -1.62 4.96
N ASN A 60 7.46 -2.12 4.63
CA ASN A 60 8.22 -3.08 5.41
C ASN A 60 9.30 -2.45 6.30
N ILE A 61 9.43 -1.12 6.30
CA ILE A 61 10.31 -0.39 7.22
C ILE A 61 9.82 -0.56 8.68
N PRO A 62 10.70 -0.90 9.63
CA PRO A 62 10.31 -1.14 11.02
C PRO A 62 10.07 0.16 11.81
N TRP A 63 10.84 1.22 11.52
CA TRP A 63 10.74 2.55 12.13
C TRP A 63 9.80 3.44 11.32
N LYS A 64 8.53 3.04 11.26
CA LYS A 64 7.47 3.79 10.59
C LYS A 64 6.37 4.12 11.59
N THR A 65 5.70 5.25 11.39
CA THR A 65 4.34 5.44 11.90
C THR A 65 3.35 4.66 11.04
N ARG A 66 2.05 4.68 11.37
CA ARG A 66 1.07 3.85 10.67
C ARG A 66 1.03 4.21 9.17
N GLY A 67 1.46 3.24 8.36
CA GLY A 67 1.38 3.31 6.91
C GLY A 67 2.54 4.00 6.20
N ASN A 68 3.61 4.42 6.88
CA ASN A 68 4.85 4.96 6.25
C ASN A 68 4.57 6.01 5.14
N GLY A 69 3.80 7.06 5.47
CA GLY A 69 3.29 8.01 4.50
C GLY A 69 3.83 9.41 4.71
N ALA A 70 4.37 10.01 3.65
CA ALA A 70 4.85 11.38 3.60
C ALA A 70 3.93 12.26 2.75
N VAL A 71 4.04 13.58 2.91
CA VAL A 71 3.22 14.55 2.18
C VAL A 71 4.10 15.48 1.35
N SER A 72 3.63 15.81 0.14
CA SER A 72 4.15 16.95 -0.61
C SER A 72 3.05 17.86 -1.14
N ILE A 73 3.36 19.15 -1.26
CA ILE A 73 2.47 20.19 -1.75
C ILE A 73 3.24 21.03 -2.77
N LYS A 74 2.62 21.26 -3.94
CA LYS A 74 3.18 22.09 -5.02
C LYS A 74 2.32 23.35 -5.19
N ILE A 75 2.93 24.50 -4.99
CA ILE A 75 2.27 25.81 -5.07
C ILE A 75 3.03 26.78 -5.95
N LYS A 76 2.35 27.82 -6.41
CA LYS A 76 2.94 28.97 -7.09
C LYS A 76 2.75 30.22 -6.21
N THR A 77 3.83 30.96 -5.98
CA THR A 77 3.86 32.09 -5.03
C THR A 77 4.87 33.16 -5.45
N SER A 78 4.58 34.43 -5.15
CA SER A 78 5.55 35.53 -5.26
C SER A 78 6.41 35.71 -4.00
N ASN A 79 6.03 35.10 -2.87
CA ASN A 79 6.73 35.24 -1.59
C ASN A 79 7.08 33.87 -0.98
N PRO A 80 8.05 33.14 -1.56
CA PRO A 80 8.46 31.83 -1.07
C PRO A 80 8.99 31.88 0.36
N SER A 81 9.77 32.91 0.72
CA SER A 81 10.37 33.08 2.04
C SER A 81 9.33 33.16 3.16
N LYS A 82 8.24 33.93 2.96
CA LYS A 82 7.13 34.01 3.92
C LYS A 82 6.47 32.65 4.12
N ILE A 83 6.17 31.94 3.04
CA ILE A 83 5.54 30.61 3.12
C ILE A 83 6.47 29.61 3.80
N LYS A 84 7.76 29.58 3.46
CA LYS A 84 8.76 28.72 4.11
C LYS A 84 8.77 28.90 5.62
N ASN A 85 8.77 30.14 6.10
CA ASN A 85 8.72 30.44 7.54
C ASN A 85 7.41 29.98 8.20
N GLN A 86 6.27 30.22 7.55
CA GLN A 86 4.97 29.73 8.06
C GLN A 86 4.92 28.21 8.15
N VAL A 87 5.44 27.50 7.15
CA VAL A 87 5.52 26.04 7.14
C VAL A 87 6.45 25.53 8.24
N LYS A 88 7.63 26.13 8.43
CA LYS A 88 8.55 25.79 9.54
C LYS A 88 7.87 25.93 10.90
N ASN A 89 7.08 26.99 11.09
CA ASN A 89 6.30 27.23 12.32
C ASN A 89 5.21 26.16 12.51
N LEU A 90 4.47 25.81 11.46
CA LEU A 90 3.45 24.76 11.51
C LEU A 90 4.06 23.38 11.80
N VAL A 91 5.19 23.03 11.17
CA VAL A 91 5.94 21.80 11.48
C VAL A 91 6.37 21.79 12.93
N SER A 92 6.91 22.89 13.44
CA SER A 92 7.30 22.96 14.85
C SER A 92 6.11 22.85 15.82
N LYS A 93 4.93 23.37 15.45
CA LYS A 93 3.72 23.35 16.26
C LYS A 93 3.00 22.00 16.27
N TYR A 94 2.93 21.33 15.13
CA TYR A 94 2.14 20.10 14.94
C TYR A 94 2.96 18.81 14.95
N SER A 95 4.29 18.89 15.08
CA SER A 95 5.12 17.69 15.21
C SER A 95 5.16 17.17 16.64
N ASP A 96 4.90 15.88 16.82
CA ASP A 96 4.88 15.22 18.12
C ASP A 96 6.29 14.76 18.57
N THR A 97 7.26 15.68 18.54
CA THR A 97 8.68 15.37 18.80
C THR A 97 8.92 14.84 20.20
N LYS A 98 8.08 15.22 21.17
CA LYS A 98 8.15 14.73 22.56
C LYS A 98 7.87 13.23 22.67
N ASN A 99 7.17 12.65 21.69
CA ASN A 99 6.78 11.24 21.67
C ASN A 99 7.50 10.44 20.58
N GLY A 100 8.62 10.96 20.05
CA GLY A 100 9.54 10.21 19.19
C GLY A 100 9.48 10.53 17.70
N ALA A 101 8.65 11.48 17.27
CA ALA A 101 8.62 11.96 15.88
C ALA A 101 9.95 12.64 15.49
N ASN A 102 10.49 12.36 14.30
CA ASN A 102 11.71 12.98 13.78
C ASN A 102 11.41 13.77 12.50
N PRO A 103 10.67 14.88 12.61
CA PRO A 103 10.11 15.57 11.46
C PRO A 103 11.20 16.03 10.51
N GLY A 104 10.98 15.77 9.23
CA GLY A 104 11.78 16.32 8.13
C GLY A 104 10.92 17.23 7.26
N LEU A 105 11.51 18.33 6.82
CA LEU A 105 10.90 19.32 5.94
C LEU A 105 11.92 19.69 4.87
N VAL A 106 11.48 19.70 3.62
CA VAL A 106 12.30 20.02 2.45
C VAL A 106 11.54 21.01 1.58
N PHE A 107 12.24 22.03 1.11
CA PHE A 107 11.78 22.97 0.11
C PHE A 107 12.63 22.83 -1.15
N PHE A 108 11.95 22.84 -2.29
CA PHE A 108 12.60 22.83 -3.59
C PHE A 108 11.88 23.79 -4.53
N GLU A 109 12.55 24.89 -4.87
CA GLU A 109 12.03 25.93 -5.76
C GLU A 109 12.39 25.60 -7.21
N SER A 110 11.45 24.99 -7.93
CA SER A 110 11.59 24.62 -9.34
C SER A 110 10.26 24.15 -9.92
N ASP A 111 10.04 24.45 -11.20
CA ASP A 111 8.90 23.92 -11.96
C ASP A 111 9.06 22.43 -12.26
N SER A 112 10.30 22.01 -12.57
CA SER A 112 10.67 20.65 -12.93
C SER A 112 11.38 19.94 -11.79
N ILE A 113 11.06 18.66 -11.60
CA ILE A 113 11.70 17.79 -10.61
C ILE A 113 12.81 17.00 -11.33
N PRO A 114 14.09 17.14 -10.95
CA PRO A 114 15.18 16.38 -11.55
C PRO A 114 15.00 14.86 -11.38
N HIS A 115 15.50 14.07 -12.35
CA HIS A 115 15.36 12.61 -12.35
C HIS A 115 15.91 11.95 -11.08
N GLU A 116 16.97 12.50 -10.48
CA GLU A 116 17.56 11.99 -9.24
C GLU A 116 16.56 11.92 -8.06
N PHE A 117 15.57 12.82 -8.02
CA PHE A 117 14.51 12.79 -7.01
C PHE A 117 13.55 11.61 -7.23
N THR A 118 13.23 11.32 -8.49
CA THR A 118 12.41 10.17 -8.87
C THR A 118 13.13 8.88 -8.51
N GLU A 119 14.43 8.76 -8.82
CA GLU A 119 15.25 7.61 -8.41
C GLU A 119 15.29 7.42 -6.90
N PHE A 120 15.45 8.51 -6.15
CA PHE A 120 15.42 8.48 -4.68
C PHE A 120 14.06 7.99 -4.17
N SER A 121 12.96 8.52 -4.72
CA SER A 121 11.60 8.12 -4.37
C SER A 121 11.34 6.65 -4.70
N ASP A 122 11.73 6.21 -5.90
CA ASP A 122 11.57 4.82 -6.34
C ASP A 122 12.32 3.88 -5.41
N LEU A 123 13.57 4.20 -5.07
CA LEU A 123 14.33 3.43 -4.08
C LEU A 123 13.61 3.38 -2.72
N ALA A 124 12.98 4.47 -2.27
CA ALA A 124 12.24 4.53 -1.01
C ALA A 124 10.95 3.69 -1.01
N LEU A 125 10.38 3.38 -2.19
CA LEU A 125 9.19 2.52 -2.31
C LEU A 125 9.51 1.06 -2.01
N TRP A 126 10.74 0.60 -2.24
CA TRP A 126 11.05 -0.82 -2.18
C TRP A 126 12.31 -1.19 -1.40
N GLN A 127 13.17 -0.25 -1.00
CA GLN A 127 14.34 -0.50 -0.14
C GLN A 127 14.33 0.37 1.13
N LEU A 128 15.23 0.03 2.06
CA LEU A 128 15.55 0.87 3.20
C LEU A 128 16.61 1.89 2.79
N ILE A 129 16.28 3.18 2.90
CA ILE A 129 17.24 4.27 2.72
C ILE A 129 17.75 4.72 4.09
N HIS A 130 19.07 4.75 4.24
CA HIS A 130 19.70 5.31 5.44
C HIS A 130 19.55 6.83 5.48
N ARG A 131 19.24 7.37 6.67
CA ARG A 131 19.12 8.83 6.90
C ARG A 131 20.35 9.65 6.45
N SER A 132 21.55 9.06 6.49
CA SER A 132 22.77 9.70 5.99
C SER A 132 22.72 9.94 4.48
N ASN A 133 22.10 9.04 3.72
CA ASN A 133 21.92 9.20 2.28
C ASN A 133 20.94 10.33 1.97
N ALA A 134 19.88 10.51 2.75
CA ALA A 134 18.97 11.65 2.62
C ALA A 134 19.70 12.99 2.86
N LYS A 135 20.56 13.07 3.89
CA LYS A 135 21.37 14.28 4.15
C LYS A 135 22.38 14.55 3.03
N LYS A 136 23.03 13.51 2.49
CA LYS A 136 23.93 13.63 1.34
C LYS A 136 23.17 14.11 0.10
N PHE A 137 21.99 13.55 -0.17
CA PHE A 137 21.13 13.95 -1.28
C PHE A 137 20.74 15.43 -1.18
N ALA A 138 20.30 15.87 0.00
CA ALA A 138 19.91 17.25 0.24
C ALA A 138 21.06 18.25 0.03
N LYS A 139 22.28 17.90 0.49
CA LYS A 139 23.49 18.71 0.26
C LYS A 139 23.88 18.75 -1.22
N LYS A 140 23.92 17.59 -1.90
CA LYS A 140 24.27 17.48 -3.32
C LYS A 140 23.35 18.34 -4.21
N ASN A 141 22.06 18.37 -3.87
CA ASN A 141 21.04 19.08 -4.64
C ASN A 141 20.73 20.50 -4.11
N ASN A 142 21.56 21.05 -3.21
CA ASN A 142 21.39 22.40 -2.63
C ASN A 142 19.97 22.67 -2.09
N LEU A 143 19.38 21.67 -1.44
CA LEU A 143 18.01 21.79 -0.91
C LEU A 143 18.00 22.66 0.34
N GLU A 144 16.97 23.48 0.49
CA GLU A 144 16.65 24.08 1.78
C GLU A 144 15.85 23.04 2.59
N TYR A 145 16.40 22.60 3.71
CA TYR A 145 15.77 21.60 4.55
C TYR A 145 15.86 21.94 6.04
N PHE A 146 14.90 21.43 6.79
CA PHE A 146 14.82 21.53 8.24
C PHE A 146 14.48 20.15 8.81
N TYR A 147 15.07 19.79 9.95
CA TYR A 147 14.69 18.56 10.64
C TYR A 147 14.87 18.68 12.15
N LYS A 148 14.11 17.88 12.90
CA LYS A 148 14.35 17.65 14.34
C LYS A 148 14.66 16.17 14.59
N GLY A 149 15.34 15.88 15.70
CA GLY A 149 15.75 14.53 16.05
C GLY A 149 16.82 13.99 15.09
N ASN A 150 16.70 12.73 14.68
CA ASN A 150 17.73 12.05 13.90
C ASN A 150 17.71 12.37 12.38
N GLY A 151 16.69 13.10 11.90
CA GLY A 151 16.52 13.45 10.48
C GLY A 151 15.94 12.34 9.60
N GLN A 152 15.27 11.34 10.19
CA GLN A 152 14.61 10.26 9.46
C GLN A 152 13.53 10.79 8.50
N GLY A 153 12.73 11.77 8.91
CA GLY A 153 11.68 12.37 8.07
C GLY A 153 12.19 13.02 6.78
N LEU A 154 13.50 13.31 6.66
CA LEU A 154 14.05 13.80 5.39
C LEU A 154 13.91 12.78 4.26
N VAL A 155 13.95 11.47 4.56
CA VAL A 155 13.77 10.42 3.55
C VAL A 155 12.39 10.56 2.90
N GLY A 156 11.33 10.61 3.71
CA GLY A 156 9.98 10.75 3.19
C GLY A 156 9.71 12.12 2.56
N ALA A 157 10.25 13.20 3.13
CA ALA A 157 10.09 14.54 2.57
C ALA A 157 10.69 14.68 1.15
N ILE A 158 11.92 14.19 0.94
CA ILE A 158 12.57 14.17 -0.38
C ILE A 158 11.80 13.25 -1.33
N GLY A 159 11.49 12.03 -0.87
CA GLY A 159 10.76 11.06 -1.67
C GLY A 159 9.39 11.60 -2.12
N ALA A 160 8.65 12.29 -1.25
CA ALA A 160 7.31 12.79 -1.59
C ALA A 160 7.35 13.90 -2.65
N ILE A 161 8.41 14.72 -2.68
CA ILE A 161 8.64 15.68 -3.77
C ILE A 161 8.96 14.93 -5.06
N GLY A 162 9.82 13.91 -4.98
CA GLY A 162 10.31 13.12 -6.11
C GLY A 162 9.35 12.10 -6.69
N TYR A 163 8.29 11.74 -5.98
CA TYR A 163 7.39 10.67 -6.41
C TYR A 163 6.62 11.06 -7.68
N ASP A 164 6.82 10.25 -8.74
CA ASP A 164 6.15 10.41 -10.02
C ASP A 164 4.92 9.49 -10.14
N PHE A 165 3.74 10.10 -10.23
CA PHE A 165 2.46 9.39 -10.30
C PHE A 165 2.22 8.78 -11.68
N LYS A 166 2.81 7.61 -11.95
CA LYS A 166 2.47 6.79 -13.13
C LYS A 166 1.05 6.21 -13.05
N ASP A 167 0.57 5.93 -11.84
CA ASP A 167 -0.83 5.63 -11.49
C ASP A 167 -1.14 6.44 -10.22
N HIS A 168 -2.41 6.72 -9.96
CA HIS A 168 -2.84 7.34 -8.71
C HIS A 168 -4.26 6.94 -8.34
N THR A 169 -4.55 7.08 -7.06
CA THR A 169 -5.91 7.16 -6.51
C THR A 169 -6.04 8.46 -5.73
N LEU A 170 -7.23 8.72 -5.21
CA LEU A 170 -7.49 9.80 -4.29
C LEU A 170 -7.88 9.23 -2.93
N GLU A 171 -7.55 9.93 -1.85
CA GLU A 171 -8.04 9.63 -0.50
C GLU A 171 -8.63 10.89 0.11
N LEU A 172 -9.92 10.88 0.43
CA LEU A 172 -10.57 11.91 1.23
C LEU A 172 -10.38 11.57 2.69
N LEU A 173 -9.65 12.43 3.40
CA LEU A 173 -9.51 12.35 4.85
C LEU A 173 -10.40 13.41 5.50
N SER A 174 -11.26 12.97 6.40
CA SER A 174 -12.02 13.87 7.27
C SER A 174 -11.36 13.98 8.63
N TYR A 175 -11.36 15.18 9.20
CA TYR A 175 -10.64 15.51 10.44
C TYR A 175 -11.59 15.85 11.58
N ARG A 176 -11.18 15.50 12.80
CA ARG A 176 -11.92 15.78 14.03
C ARG A 176 -11.61 17.17 14.54
N LYS A 177 -12.53 17.76 15.30
CA LYS A 177 -12.22 18.94 16.12
C LYS A 177 -11.26 18.55 17.26
N LYS A 178 -10.39 19.48 17.66
CA LYS A 178 -9.32 19.23 18.64
C LYS A 178 -9.83 18.62 19.96
N GLN A 179 -11.04 19.00 20.41
CA GLN A 179 -11.65 18.52 21.66
C GLN A 179 -12.04 17.02 21.62
N LYS A 180 -12.00 16.40 20.43
CA LYS A 180 -12.32 14.98 20.20
C LYS A 180 -11.09 14.11 20.00
N PHE A 181 -9.88 14.67 19.91
CA PHE A 181 -8.65 13.86 19.78
C PHE A 181 -8.50 12.91 20.97
N GLY A 182 -7.97 11.71 20.72
CA GLY A 182 -7.86 10.66 21.76
C GLY A 182 -9.15 9.92 22.12
N LYS A 183 -10.33 10.49 21.84
CA LYS A 183 -11.62 9.87 22.17
C LYS A 183 -11.99 8.78 21.17
N GLU A 184 -12.85 7.85 21.57
CA GLU A 184 -13.42 6.85 20.67
C GLU A 184 -14.11 7.51 19.46
N ARG A 185 -14.05 6.87 18.29
CA ARG A 185 -14.73 7.32 17.07
C ARG A 185 -16.05 6.56 16.93
N LYS A 186 -17.15 7.28 16.81
CA LYS A 186 -18.48 6.69 16.59
C LYS A 186 -18.94 6.95 15.16
N ILE A 187 -18.91 5.91 14.33
CA ILE A 187 -19.34 5.93 12.93
C ILE A 187 -20.44 4.90 12.71
N SER A 188 -21.47 5.22 11.94
CA SER A 188 -22.54 4.27 11.64
C SER A 188 -22.05 3.19 10.68
N ILE A 189 -21.94 1.95 11.16
CA ILE A 189 -21.55 0.77 10.38
C ILE A 189 -22.44 0.63 9.13
N GLN A 190 -23.76 0.78 9.31
CA GLN A 190 -24.72 0.67 8.21
C GLN A 190 -24.48 1.75 7.14
N SER A 191 -24.19 2.99 7.55
CA SER A 191 -23.89 4.06 6.59
C SER A 191 -22.62 3.81 5.79
N VAL A 192 -21.59 3.20 6.39
CA VAL A 192 -20.34 2.87 5.68
C VAL A 192 -20.56 1.72 4.70
N LYS A 193 -21.38 0.72 5.07
CA LYS A 193 -21.77 -0.36 4.17
C LYS A 193 -22.54 0.19 2.97
N GLU A 194 -23.57 1.00 3.21
CA GLU A 194 -24.37 1.65 2.17
C GLU A 194 -23.51 2.55 1.28
N MET A 195 -22.59 3.32 1.86
CA MET A 195 -21.64 4.15 1.12
C MET A 195 -20.80 3.30 0.17
N GLN A 196 -20.23 2.18 0.64
CA GLN A 196 -19.44 1.30 -0.21
C GLN A 196 -20.29 0.71 -1.34
N GLU A 197 -21.51 0.25 -1.06
CA GLU A 197 -22.42 -0.32 -2.06
C GLU A 197 -22.79 0.71 -3.14
N LYS A 198 -23.09 1.95 -2.76
CA LYS A 198 -23.51 3.03 -3.66
C LYS A 198 -22.38 3.66 -4.47
N THR A 199 -21.14 3.50 -4.04
CA THR A 199 -19.97 4.13 -4.68
C THR A 199 -18.98 3.14 -5.26
N TYR A 200 -19.26 1.84 -5.18
CA TYR A 200 -18.52 0.82 -5.91
C TYR A 200 -18.76 0.95 -7.42
N PRO A 201 -17.75 0.76 -8.29
CA PRO A 201 -16.36 0.42 -8.01
C PRO A 201 -15.43 1.62 -7.81
N ASP A 202 -15.96 2.84 -7.82
CA ASP A 202 -15.18 4.07 -7.72
C ASP A 202 -14.54 4.30 -6.35
N THR A 203 -15.07 3.70 -5.29
CA THR A 203 -14.42 3.64 -3.97
C THR A 203 -14.07 2.20 -3.58
N PHE A 204 -13.05 2.04 -2.76
CA PHE A 204 -12.52 0.73 -2.40
C PHE A 204 -11.95 0.65 -0.99
N ASN A 205 -11.86 -0.58 -0.47
CA ASN A 205 -11.31 -0.89 0.85
C ASN A 205 -12.00 -0.14 2.00
N SER A 206 -13.31 0.10 1.89
CA SER A 206 -14.05 0.87 2.89
C SER A 206 -14.72 0.00 3.96
N PHE A 207 -15.20 -1.17 3.57
CA PHE A 207 -15.95 -2.10 4.42
C PHE A 207 -15.62 -3.57 4.06
N ASP A 208 -15.39 -4.41 5.07
CA ASP A 208 -15.27 -5.86 4.91
C ASP A 208 -16.65 -6.50 5.15
N THR A 209 -17.38 -6.75 4.05
CA THR A 209 -18.72 -7.34 4.08
C THR A 209 -18.74 -8.71 4.75
N LYS A 210 -17.71 -9.53 4.57
CA LYS A 210 -17.65 -10.88 5.15
C LYS A 210 -17.52 -10.86 6.67
N LYS A 211 -16.95 -9.80 7.23
CA LYS A 211 -16.73 -9.64 8.67
C LYS A 211 -17.64 -8.60 9.32
N GLY A 212 -18.44 -7.88 8.54
CA GLY A 212 -19.22 -6.73 9.02
C GLY A 212 -18.35 -5.61 9.61
N ARG A 213 -17.13 -5.38 9.08
CA ARG A 213 -16.14 -4.48 9.70
C ARG A 213 -15.87 -3.23 8.86
N VAL A 214 -15.91 -2.06 9.49
CA VAL A 214 -15.46 -0.78 8.95
C VAL A 214 -13.92 -0.75 8.83
N LEU A 215 -13.41 -0.30 7.67
CA LEU A 215 -11.98 -0.25 7.37
C LEU A 215 -11.43 1.19 7.22
N ILE A 216 -12.32 2.19 7.08
CA ILE A 216 -11.96 3.59 6.84
C ILE A 216 -11.62 4.38 8.10
N THR A 217 -11.87 3.86 9.29
CA THR A 217 -11.61 4.55 10.56
C THR A 217 -10.28 4.09 11.17
N PRO A 218 -9.32 4.99 11.43
CA PRO A 218 -8.10 4.63 12.14
C PRO A 218 -8.40 4.32 13.62
N HIS A 219 -7.55 3.46 14.20
CA HIS A 219 -7.52 3.23 15.64
C HIS A 219 -6.46 4.12 16.30
N GLY A 220 -6.80 4.81 17.39
CA GLY A 220 -5.83 5.58 18.18
C GLY A 220 -6.17 7.07 18.31
N PRO A 221 -5.24 7.87 18.84
CA PRO A 221 -5.51 9.25 19.26
C PRO A 221 -5.44 10.28 18.13
N ASP A 222 -5.17 9.83 16.89
CA ASP A 222 -4.89 10.71 15.76
C ASP A 222 -6.08 11.63 15.37
N PRO A 223 -5.82 12.74 14.67
CA PRO A 223 -6.86 13.68 14.24
C PRO A 223 -7.83 13.19 13.16
N VAL A 224 -7.52 12.11 12.45
CA VAL A 224 -8.34 11.65 11.31
C VAL A 224 -9.58 10.95 11.85
N PHE A 225 -10.75 11.33 11.36
CA PHE A 225 -12.01 10.67 11.70
C PHE A 225 -12.25 9.43 10.82
N PHE A 226 -12.24 9.61 9.50
CA PHE A 226 -12.23 8.52 8.52
C PHE A 226 -11.44 8.90 7.26
N GLY A 227 -11.07 7.89 6.46
CA GLY A 227 -10.47 8.05 5.14
C GLY A 227 -11.12 7.16 4.08
N VAL A 228 -11.71 7.76 3.04
CA VAL A 228 -12.29 7.03 1.90
C VAL A 228 -11.34 7.11 0.72
N ARG A 229 -11.04 5.96 0.10
CA ARG A 229 -10.20 5.88 -1.11
C ARG A 229 -11.06 5.67 -2.34
N GLY A 230 -10.66 6.29 -3.45
CA GLY A 230 -11.38 6.17 -4.70
C GLY A 230 -10.69 6.77 -5.91
N GLU A 231 -11.36 6.68 -7.05
CA GLU A 231 -10.81 7.05 -8.36
C GLU A 231 -11.02 8.53 -8.74
N ASN A 232 -11.99 9.20 -8.13
CA ASN A 232 -12.36 10.57 -8.51
C ASN A 232 -12.96 11.39 -7.36
N VAL A 233 -12.92 12.73 -7.51
CA VAL A 233 -13.36 13.68 -6.48
C VAL A 233 -14.87 13.57 -6.20
N SER A 234 -15.70 13.46 -7.24
CA SER A 234 -17.16 13.40 -7.11
C SER A 234 -17.61 12.20 -6.27
N SER A 235 -17.07 11.02 -6.53
CA SER A 235 -17.41 9.79 -5.81
C SER A 235 -16.94 9.85 -4.36
N LEU A 236 -15.78 10.47 -4.08
CA LEU A 236 -15.30 10.70 -2.72
C LEU A 236 -16.16 11.70 -1.93
N VAL A 237 -16.55 12.82 -2.55
CA VAL A 237 -17.42 13.82 -1.91
C VAL A 237 -18.80 13.21 -1.67
N TYR A 238 -19.36 12.50 -2.64
CA TYR A 238 -20.62 11.79 -2.48
C TYR A 238 -20.55 10.74 -1.35
N ALA A 239 -19.49 9.93 -1.32
CA ALA A 239 -19.24 8.98 -0.25
C ALA A 239 -19.22 9.65 1.13
N SER A 240 -18.55 10.81 1.25
CA SER A 240 -18.46 11.53 2.52
C SER A 240 -19.83 12.03 3.03
N LYS A 241 -20.78 12.31 2.13
CA LYS A 241 -22.14 12.73 2.48
C LYS A 241 -23.04 11.59 2.96
N ILE A 242 -22.77 10.35 2.54
CA ILE A 242 -23.52 9.17 2.97
C ILE A 242 -23.12 8.74 4.39
N ILE A 243 -21.85 8.89 4.73
CA ILE A 243 -21.30 8.48 6.04
C ILE A 243 -21.96 9.30 7.16
N LYS A 244 -22.53 8.60 8.15
CA LYS A 244 -23.17 9.22 9.32
C LYS A 244 -22.30 9.09 10.57
N SER A 245 -22.20 10.17 11.34
CA SER A 245 -21.54 10.23 12.64
C SER A 245 -22.19 11.29 13.54
N ASP A 246 -22.14 11.05 14.85
CA ASP A 246 -22.58 12.00 15.88
C ASP A 246 -21.55 13.12 16.14
N GLU A 247 -20.33 12.99 15.61
CA GLU A 247 -19.28 13.99 15.78
C GLU A 247 -19.39 15.10 14.74
N LYS A 248 -19.47 16.36 15.21
CA LYS A 248 -19.20 17.52 14.36
C LYS A 248 -17.72 17.50 13.94
N LEU A 249 -17.48 17.27 12.66
CA LEU A 249 -16.14 17.20 12.08
C LEU A 249 -15.57 18.62 11.85
N ASP A 250 -14.24 18.73 11.73
CA ASP A 250 -13.53 19.99 11.46
C ASP A 250 -13.56 20.34 9.96
N GLY A 251 -13.60 19.30 9.11
CA GLY A 251 -13.60 19.44 7.67
C GLY A 251 -13.04 18.21 6.99
N TYR A 252 -12.67 18.35 5.71
CA TYR A 252 -12.03 17.30 4.95
C TYR A 252 -11.03 17.85 3.93
N MET A 253 -10.13 16.97 3.48
CA MET A 253 -9.24 17.24 2.35
C MET A 253 -8.99 15.97 1.55
N ILE A 254 -8.96 16.13 0.22
CA ILE A 254 -8.64 15.07 -0.72
C ILE A 254 -7.15 15.15 -1.06
N PHE A 255 -6.47 14.03 -0.89
CA PHE A 255 -5.09 13.83 -1.31
C PHE A 255 -5.04 13.02 -2.59
N LYS A 256 -4.09 13.36 -3.46
CA LYS A 256 -3.64 12.46 -4.53
C LYS A 256 -2.63 11.48 -3.95
N SER A 257 -2.83 10.18 -4.19
CA SER A 257 -2.11 9.14 -3.46
C SER A 257 -1.74 7.95 -4.34
N ASN A 258 -0.66 7.26 -3.97
CA ASN A 258 -0.23 6.00 -4.58
C ASN A 258 -0.88 4.78 -3.89
N GLN A 259 -1.90 5.00 -3.06
CA GLN A 259 -2.62 3.91 -2.44
C GLN A 259 -3.37 3.08 -3.48
N GLY A 260 -3.40 1.77 -3.29
CA GLY A 260 -4.04 0.87 -4.24
C GLY A 260 -3.34 0.70 -5.60
N THR A 261 -2.09 1.14 -5.78
CA THR A 261 -1.37 1.03 -7.08
C THR A 261 -0.47 -0.20 -7.18
N GLY A 262 -0.02 -0.76 -6.05
CA GLY A 262 0.94 -1.86 -6.01
C GLY A 262 2.40 -1.46 -6.27
N ASP A 263 2.73 -0.16 -6.20
CA ASP A 263 4.05 0.33 -6.67
C ASP A 263 5.25 -0.28 -5.95
N HIS A 264 5.13 -0.60 -4.65
CA HIS A 264 6.24 -1.21 -3.90
C HIS A 264 6.61 -2.63 -4.39
N LEU A 265 5.75 -3.26 -5.20
CA LEU A 265 5.95 -4.61 -5.72
C LEU A 265 6.39 -4.64 -7.20
N LYS A 266 6.66 -3.47 -7.82
CA LYS A 266 7.10 -3.39 -9.21
C LYS A 266 8.51 -3.92 -9.46
N ASN A 267 9.37 -3.86 -8.44
CA ASN A 267 10.76 -4.29 -8.54
C ASN A 267 10.88 -5.81 -8.45
N GLU A 268 11.85 -6.39 -9.15
CA GLU A 268 12.14 -7.82 -9.08
C GLU A 268 13.02 -8.15 -7.86
N LEU A 269 12.63 -9.18 -7.12
CA LEU A 269 13.43 -9.77 -6.05
C LEU A 269 14.32 -10.86 -6.65
N THR A 270 15.62 -10.64 -6.61
CA THR A 270 16.68 -11.60 -6.96
C THR A 270 17.44 -12.00 -5.70
N PHE A 271 18.42 -12.88 -5.84
CA PHE A 271 19.31 -13.24 -4.72
C PHE A 271 20.04 -12.01 -4.14
N GLU A 272 20.44 -11.08 -5.00
CA GLU A 272 21.18 -9.86 -4.67
C GLU A 272 20.28 -8.76 -4.11
N THR A 273 19.05 -8.63 -4.63
CA THR A 273 18.13 -7.55 -4.26
C THR A 273 17.20 -7.89 -3.09
N MET A 274 17.09 -9.17 -2.69
CA MET A 274 16.33 -9.62 -1.52
C MET A 274 16.99 -9.23 -0.18
N LYS A 275 17.33 -7.96 -0.02
CA LYS A 275 17.88 -7.38 1.22
C LYS A 275 16.77 -7.28 2.29
N PRO A 276 17.12 -7.27 3.59
CA PRO A 276 16.13 -7.05 4.65
C PRO A 276 15.29 -5.79 4.39
N TYR A 277 13.98 -5.91 4.59
CA TYR A 277 12.97 -4.87 4.37
C TYR A 277 12.73 -4.51 2.90
N ALA A 278 13.35 -5.19 1.93
CA ALA A 278 13.03 -4.98 0.53
C ALA A 278 11.56 -5.34 0.21
N SER A 279 11.01 -4.79 -0.85
CA SER A 279 9.71 -5.17 -1.41
C SER A 279 9.85 -5.48 -2.89
N GLY A 280 9.06 -6.42 -3.41
CA GLY A 280 9.09 -6.71 -4.84
C GLY A 280 8.32 -7.97 -5.22
N LYS A 281 8.44 -8.34 -6.50
CA LYS A 281 7.87 -9.53 -7.13
C LYS A 281 8.96 -10.56 -7.40
N LEU A 282 8.61 -11.83 -7.26
CA LEU A 282 9.43 -12.99 -7.59
C LEU A 282 8.59 -13.94 -8.44
N THR A 283 9.15 -14.47 -9.52
CA THR A 283 8.50 -15.50 -10.33
C THR A 283 9.35 -16.76 -10.32
N GLY A 284 8.75 -17.92 -10.10
CA GLY A 284 9.49 -19.18 -10.06
C GLY A 284 8.59 -20.39 -9.90
N ILE A 285 9.21 -21.52 -9.56
CA ILE A 285 8.55 -22.82 -9.41
C ILE A 285 8.53 -23.20 -7.93
N VAL A 286 7.38 -23.63 -7.42
CA VAL A 286 7.28 -24.16 -6.05
C VAL A 286 8.22 -25.37 -5.92
N SER A 287 9.23 -25.28 -5.05
CA SER A 287 10.29 -26.29 -4.94
C SER A 287 10.03 -27.34 -3.86
N ASN A 288 9.13 -27.07 -2.91
CA ASN A 288 8.70 -28.04 -1.92
C ASN A 288 7.20 -27.93 -1.63
N SER A 289 6.62 -29.03 -1.13
CA SER A 289 5.24 -29.04 -0.66
C SER A 289 5.04 -28.02 0.47
N PRO A 290 4.04 -27.13 0.38
CA PRO A 290 3.75 -26.15 1.41
C PRO A 290 3.47 -26.80 2.77
N LYS A 291 3.94 -26.17 3.84
CA LYS A 291 3.77 -26.64 5.22
C LYS A 291 2.93 -25.65 6.02
N ILE A 292 1.82 -26.12 6.56
CA ILE A 292 1.01 -25.38 7.52
C ILE A 292 1.66 -25.52 8.90
N VAL A 293 1.93 -24.41 9.57
CA VAL A 293 2.49 -24.39 10.93
C VAL A 293 1.44 -23.92 11.96
N LYS A 294 1.77 -24.06 13.25
CA LYS A 294 0.93 -23.58 14.36
C LYS A 294 0.54 -22.11 14.14
N GLY A 295 -0.75 -21.81 14.28
CA GLY A 295 -1.33 -20.50 13.95
C GLY A 295 -1.91 -20.40 12.54
N GLY A 296 -1.75 -21.42 11.69
CA GLY A 296 -2.33 -21.50 10.34
C GLY A 296 -1.58 -20.70 9.28
N HIS A 297 -0.31 -20.39 9.53
CA HIS A 297 0.59 -19.81 8.53
C HIS A 297 1.12 -20.90 7.60
N VAL A 298 1.38 -20.56 6.33
CA VAL A 298 1.90 -21.49 5.33
C VAL A 298 3.28 -21.06 4.91
N PHE A 299 4.24 -21.98 4.95
CA PHE A 299 5.62 -21.78 4.51
C PHE A 299 5.94 -22.72 3.36
N PHE A 300 6.61 -22.18 2.34
CA PHE A 300 7.11 -22.95 1.20
C PHE A 300 8.28 -22.21 0.55
N LYS A 301 8.94 -22.85 -0.40
CA LYS A 301 10.06 -22.29 -1.15
C LYS A 301 9.72 -22.20 -2.63
N ILE A 302 10.27 -21.19 -3.29
CA ILE A 302 10.20 -20.98 -4.73
C ILE A 302 11.62 -21.05 -5.29
N LEU A 303 11.83 -21.86 -6.32
CA LEU A 303 13.05 -21.87 -7.12
C LEU A 303 12.92 -20.86 -8.26
N SER A 304 13.84 -19.91 -8.33
CA SER A 304 13.93 -18.93 -9.41
C SER A 304 15.40 -18.67 -9.72
N ASN A 305 15.79 -18.72 -11.00
CA ASN A 305 17.18 -18.54 -11.45
C ASN A 305 18.19 -19.34 -10.61
N ASN A 306 17.93 -20.64 -10.40
CA ASN A 306 18.74 -21.57 -9.59
C ASN A 306 18.89 -21.21 -8.09
N ASN A 307 18.13 -20.24 -7.58
CA ASN A 307 18.13 -19.84 -6.18
C ASN A 307 16.79 -20.20 -5.51
N GLU A 308 16.84 -20.71 -4.29
CA GLU A 308 15.65 -21.00 -3.50
C GLU A 308 15.29 -19.84 -2.56
N PHE A 309 14.03 -19.41 -2.62
CA PHE A 309 13.49 -18.29 -1.86
C PHE A 309 12.41 -18.76 -0.90
N TRP A 310 12.58 -18.47 0.40
CA TRP A 310 11.56 -18.77 1.40
C TRP A 310 10.39 -17.80 1.31
N CYS A 311 9.19 -18.35 1.28
CA CYS A 311 7.93 -17.62 1.22
C CYS A 311 7.05 -17.95 2.42
N ALA A 312 6.34 -16.95 2.93
CA ALA A 312 5.37 -17.11 4.01
C ALA A 312 4.04 -16.42 3.69
N VAL A 313 2.96 -17.13 3.96
CA VAL A 313 1.58 -16.64 3.85
C VAL A 313 0.95 -16.73 5.25
N TYR A 314 0.68 -15.58 5.86
CA TYR A 314 0.13 -15.57 7.22
C TYR A 314 -1.40 -15.74 7.20
N LYS A 315 -1.95 -16.55 8.12
CA LYS A 315 -3.40 -16.74 8.31
C LYS A 315 -4.26 -15.46 8.19
N PRO A 316 -3.85 -14.29 8.75
CA PRO A 316 -4.64 -13.07 8.61
C PRO A 316 -4.87 -12.63 7.17
N THR A 317 -4.04 -13.00 6.19
CA THR A 317 -4.27 -12.64 4.78
C THR A 317 -5.49 -13.34 4.18
N GLY A 318 -5.87 -14.52 4.70
CA GLY A 318 -6.90 -15.36 4.10
C GLY A 318 -6.43 -16.14 2.86
N MET A 319 -5.17 -15.99 2.45
CA MET A 319 -4.58 -16.71 1.31
C MET A 319 -3.96 -18.06 1.71
N SER A 320 -3.99 -18.43 3.00
CA SER A 320 -3.39 -19.67 3.49
C SER A 320 -3.99 -20.92 2.84
N VAL A 321 -5.29 -20.91 2.51
CA VAL A 321 -5.97 -22.01 1.80
C VAL A 321 -5.40 -22.18 0.39
N ILE A 322 -5.23 -21.07 -0.34
CA ILE A 322 -4.63 -21.08 -1.67
C ILE A 322 -3.18 -21.57 -1.61
N ALA A 323 -2.43 -21.09 -0.63
CA ALA A 323 -1.03 -21.46 -0.45
C ALA A 323 -0.84 -22.92 -0.04
N SER A 324 -1.76 -23.51 0.73
CA SER A 324 -1.69 -24.93 1.12
C SER A 324 -2.03 -25.88 -0.02
N ASP A 325 -2.79 -25.43 -1.02
CA ASP A 325 -3.19 -26.23 -2.18
C ASP A 325 -2.13 -26.27 -3.30
N LEU A 326 -1.06 -25.47 -3.17
CA LEU A 326 0.09 -25.51 -4.08
C LEU A 326 0.83 -26.84 -3.96
N ILE A 327 1.41 -27.30 -5.07
CA ILE A 327 2.27 -28.49 -5.10
C ILE A 327 3.62 -28.16 -5.72
N GLN A 328 4.60 -29.01 -5.46
CA GLN A 328 5.90 -28.92 -6.11
C GLN A 328 5.73 -28.97 -7.64
N GLY A 329 6.36 -28.02 -8.34
CA GLY A 329 6.28 -27.90 -9.80
C GLY A 329 5.27 -26.87 -10.30
N ASP A 330 4.44 -26.27 -9.45
CA ASP A 330 3.59 -25.14 -9.85
C ASP A 330 4.44 -23.91 -10.18
N LYS A 331 4.17 -23.25 -11.31
CA LYS A 331 4.80 -21.97 -11.65
C LYS A 331 3.91 -20.84 -11.17
N ILE A 332 4.46 -19.97 -10.33
CA ILE A 332 3.73 -18.87 -9.71
C ILE A 332 4.55 -17.58 -9.78
N SER A 333 3.85 -16.45 -9.76
CA SER A 333 4.43 -15.17 -9.41
C SER A 333 3.89 -14.74 -8.06
N VAL A 334 4.76 -14.28 -7.17
CA VAL A 334 4.41 -13.81 -5.85
C VAL A 334 5.01 -12.43 -5.64
N GLY A 335 4.45 -11.64 -4.74
CA GLY A 335 5.07 -10.38 -4.33
C GLY A 335 4.84 -10.13 -2.86
N GLY A 336 5.78 -9.42 -2.24
CA GLY A 336 5.72 -9.17 -0.81
C GLY A 336 6.95 -8.48 -0.25
N GLY A 337 6.98 -8.40 1.08
CA GLY A 337 8.07 -7.78 1.84
C GLY A 337 9.08 -8.79 2.38
N VAL A 338 10.36 -8.49 2.27
CA VAL A 338 11.45 -9.31 2.80
C VAL A 338 11.62 -9.06 4.29
N ARG A 339 11.32 -10.07 5.09
CA ARG A 339 11.63 -10.10 6.52
C ARG A 339 13.11 -10.40 6.72
N LYS A 340 13.74 -9.70 7.67
CA LYS A 340 15.11 -10.02 8.12
C LYS A 340 15.21 -11.48 8.59
N ALA A 341 16.38 -12.08 8.43
CA ALA A 341 16.68 -13.39 9.00
C ALA A 341 16.46 -13.38 10.53
N SER A 342 16.12 -14.55 11.06
CA SER A 342 15.92 -14.80 12.49
C SER A 342 16.63 -16.09 12.87
N LYS A 343 16.73 -16.39 14.18
CA LYS A 343 17.39 -17.61 14.67
C LYS A 343 16.90 -18.89 13.98
N ASN A 344 15.62 -18.96 13.65
CA ASN A 344 14.98 -20.18 13.13
C ASN A 344 14.71 -20.14 11.62
N PHE A 345 14.88 -18.98 10.98
CA PHE A 345 14.52 -18.82 9.57
C PHE A 345 15.48 -17.86 8.85
N PRO A 346 15.85 -18.16 7.60
CA PRO A 346 16.56 -17.21 6.75
C PRO A 346 15.67 -16.00 6.42
N ARG A 347 16.10 -15.15 5.48
CA ARG A 347 15.22 -14.11 4.94
C ARG A 347 14.00 -14.77 4.29
N ILE A 348 12.82 -14.22 4.55
CA ILE A 348 11.53 -14.74 4.07
C ILE A 348 10.78 -13.63 3.36
N ILE A 349 10.15 -13.94 2.22
CA ILE A 349 9.20 -13.06 1.54
C ILE A 349 7.82 -13.27 2.16
N ASN A 350 7.32 -12.25 2.85
CA ASN A 350 5.97 -12.22 3.40
C ASN A 350 4.99 -11.84 2.27
N LEU A 351 4.24 -12.82 1.76
CA LEU A 351 3.47 -12.64 0.52
C LEU A 351 2.25 -11.75 0.72
N GLU A 352 2.08 -10.83 -0.22
CA GLU A 352 0.94 -9.93 -0.39
C GLU A 352 0.05 -10.32 -1.56
N PHE A 353 0.51 -11.16 -2.49
CA PHE A 353 -0.31 -11.79 -3.51
C PHE A 353 0.31 -13.13 -3.95
N ILE A 354 -0.51 -13.97 -4.57
CA ILE A 354 -0.09 -15.17 -5.31
C ILE A 354 -0.79 -15.18 -6.66
N GLU A 355 -0.03 -15.14 -7.74
CA GLU A 355 -0.51 -15.27 -9.11
C GLU A 355 -0.12 -16.65 -9.64
N ILE A 356 -1.12 -17.45 -10.00
CA ILE A 356 -0.89 -18.80 -10.55
C ILE A 356 -0.69 -18.70 -12.06
N ILE A 357 0.54 -18.97 -12.52
CA ILE A 357 0.91 -18.95 -13.95
C ILE A 357 0.61 -20.30 -14.59
N SER A 358 1.11 -21.38 -13.99
CA SER A 358 0.81 -22.74 -14.42
C SER A 358 0.72 -23.72 -13.26
N LEU A 359 -0.19 -24.68 -13.38
CA LEU A 359 -0.41 -25.73 -12.40
C LEU A 359 0.18 -27.04 -12.90
N LYS A 360 0.93 -27.73 -12.05
CA LYS A 360 1.37 -29.09 -12.30
C LYS A 360 0.17 -30.03 -12.12
N LYS A 361 0.08 -31.04 -12.99
CA LYS A 361 -0.93 -32.11 -12.88
C LYS A 361 -0.68 -32.93 -11.63
N GLN A 362 -1.68 -33.02 -10.76
CA GLN A 362 -1.62 -33.88 -9.58
C GLN A 362 -2.06 -35.28 -9.97
N ILE A 363 -1.11 -36.22 -10.00
CA ILE A 363 -1.35 -37.61 -10.39
C ILE A 363 -1.27 -38.47 -9.14
N THR A 364 -2.29 -39.29 -8.91
CA THR A 364 -2.23 -40.35 -7.91
C THR A 364 -2.26 -41.71 -8.59
N THR A 365 -1.47 -42.62 -8.04
CA THR A 365 -1.36 -43.97 -8.55
C THR A 365 -2.31 -44.86 -7.75
N SER A 366 -3.33 -45.41 -8.40
CA SER A 366 -4.35 -46.22 -7.76
C SER A 366 -4.41 -47.62 -8.39
N ASN A 367 -4.93 -48.59 -7.62
CA ASN A 367 -5.16 -49.92 -8.17
C ASN A 367 -6.19 -49.86 -9.31
N PRO A 368 -6.01 -50.66 -10.36
CA PRO A 368 -6.91 -50.66 -11.51
C PRO A 368 -8.35 -51.01 -11.11
N ILE A 369 -9.29 -50.47 -11.87
CA ILE A 369 -10.72 -50.79 -11.72
C ILE A 369 -11.04 -51.95 -12.67
N CYS A 370 -11.75 -52.97 -12.17
CA CYS A 370 -12.16 -54.10 -12.99
C CYS A 370 -13.22 -53.65 -14.01
N LYS A 371 -12.88 -53.65 -15.30
CA LYS A 371 -13.80 -53.27 -16.39
C LYS A 371 -15.13 -54.06 -16.43
N LYS A 372 -15.22 -55.23 -15.79
CA LYS A 372 -16.44 -56.07 -15.78
C LYS A 372 -17.42 -55.71 -14.66
N CYS A 373 -16.93 -55.35 -13.46
CA CYS A 373 -17.79 -55.13 -12.29
C CYS A 373 -17.56 -53.78 -11.59
N ASN A 374 -16.72 -52.94 -12.17
CA ASN A 374 -16.33 -51.61 -11.68
C ASN A 374 -15.76 -51.56 -10.25
N LYS A 375 -15.39 -52.72 -9.66
CA LYS A 375 -14.73 -52.78 -8.35
C LYS A 375 -13.21 -52.62 -8.48
N LYS A 376 -12.62 -51.98 -7.47
CA LYS A 376 -11.16 -51.78 -7.37
C LYS A 376 -10.45 -53.11 -7.14
N MET A 377 -9.42 -53.40 -7.95
CA MET A 377 -8.66 -54.65 -7.88
C MET A 377 -7.71 -54.64 -6.67
N LYS A 378 -7.41 -55.81 -6.10
CA LYS A 378 -6.48 -55.98 -4.96
C LYS A 378 -5.10 -56.41 -5.46
N SER A 379 -4.06 -56.01 -4.73
CA SER A 379 -2.70 -56.47 -5.00
C SER A 379 -2.57 -57.96 -4.71
N LYS A 380 -1.85 -58.70 -5.56
CA LYS A 380 -1.56 -60.12 -5.34
C LYS A 380 -0.21 -60.36 -4.64
N GLY A 381 0.58 -59.31 -4.43
CA GLY A 381 1.92 -59.41 -3.85
C GLY A 381 2.92 -58.54 -4.61
N LYS A 382 4.13 -58.41 -4.07
CA LYS A 382 5.21 -57.64 -4.72
C LYS A 382 5.50 -58.26 -6.10
N GLY A 383 5.36 -57.47 -7.16
CA GLY A 383 5.60 -57.92 -8.55
C GLY A 383 4.50 -58.80 -9.18
N GLN A 384 3.45 -59.20 -8.44
CA GLN A 384 2.44 -60.15 -8.95
C GLN A 384 1.19 -59.49 -9.57
N GLY A 385 1.17 -58.16 -9.67
CA GLY A 385 0.05 -57.40 -10.25
C GLY A 385 -1.20 -57.36 -9.37
N PHE A 386 -2.36 -57.18 -10.01
CA PHE A 386 -3.65 -56.94 -9.37
C PHE A 386 -4.71 -57.91 -9.88
N GLN A 387 -5.63 -58.34 -9.01
CA GLN A 387 -6.74 -59.20 -9.36
C GLN A 387 -8.06 -58.68 -8.80
N CYS A 388 -9.13 -58.80 -9.59
CA CYS A 388 -10.48 -58.54 -9.12
C CYS A 388 -10.98 -59.74 -8.31
N ILE A 389 -11.34 -59.53 -7.03
CA ILE A 389 -11.89 -60.59 -6.17
C ILE A 389 -13.18 -61.18 -6.76
N ARG A 390 -14.04 -60.34 -7.37
CA ARG A 390 -15.35 -60.78 -7.87
C ARG A 390 -15.31 -61.46 -9.24
N CYS A 391 -14.39 -61.04 -10.11
CA CYS A 391 -14.38 -61.47 -11.52
C CYS A 391 -13.15 -62.27 -11.94
N GLY A 392 -12.15 -62.42 -11.07
CA GLY A 392 -10.90 -63.14 -11.37
C GLY A 392 -9.95 -62.45 -12.36
N LYS A 393 -10.42 -61.46 -13.14
CA LYS A 393 -9.60 -60.69 -14.11
C LYS A 393 -8.35 -60.11 -13.44
N LYS A 394 -7.24 -60.11 -14.17
CA LYS A 394 -5.93 -59.62 -13.72
C LYS A 394 -5.53 -58.33 -14.43
N SER A 395 -4.66 -57.56 -13.82
CA SER A 395 -4.02 -56.38 -14.41
C SER A 395 -2.59 -56.28 -13.88
N SER A 396 -1.64 -55.93 -14.74
CA SER A 396 -0.22 -55.92 -14.40
C SER A 396 0.25 -54.60 -13.79
N ARG A 397 -0.47 -53.49 -14.01
CA ARG A 397 0.00 -52.15 -13.65
C ARG A 397 -1.07 -51.39 -12.86
N LYS A 398 -0.60 -50.49 -12.00
CA LYS A 398 -1.47 -49.47 -11.41
C LYS A 398 -1.91 -48.49 -12.50
N ILE A 399 -3.03 -47.82 -12.27
CA ILE A 399 -3.50 -46.73 -13.12
C ILE A 399 -3.10 -45.38 -12.50
N ASN A 400 -2.74 -44.44 -13.36
CA ASN A 400 -2.55 -43.05 -12.97
C ASN A 400 -3.90 -42.33 -13.13
N GLN A 401 -4.35 -41.67 -12.07
CA GLN A 401 -5.54 -40.83 -12.09
C GLN A 401 -5.13 -39.39 -11.80
N GLU A 402 -5.51 -38.49 -12.71
CA GLU A 402 -5.38 -37.05 -12.51
C GLU A 402 -6.45 -36.60 -11.51
N ILE A 403 -6.01 -35.93 -10.43
CA ILE A 403 -6.91 -35.34 -9.42
C ILE A 403 -7.17 -33.89 -9.82
N SER A 404 -8.45 -33.54 -9.89
CA SER A 404 -8.88 -32.14 -10.06
C SER A 404 -8.44 -31.32 -8.85
N ARG A 405 -7.79 -30.18 -9.11
CA ARG A 405 -7.32 -29.25 -8.07
C ARG A 405 -8.27 -28.07 -7.95
N ASN A 406 -8.46 -27.56 -6.73
CA ASN A 406 -9.31 -26.39 -6.44
C ASN A 406 -8.65 -25.04 -6.77
N LEU A 407 -7.52 -25.06 -7.50
CA LEU A 407 -6.79 -23.87 -7.91
C LEU A 407 -7.08 -23.51 -9.36
N GLN A 408 -7.30 -22.22 -9.60
CA GLN A 408 -7.43 -21.62 -10.92
C GLN A 408 -6.22 -20.73 -11.24
N LYS A 409 -5.90 -20.61 -12.53
CA LYS A 409 -4.87 -19.69 -13.06
C LYS A 409 -5.35 -18.24 -12.96
N LYS A 410 -5.12 -17.60 -11.81
CA LYS A 410 -5.50 -16.21 -11.55
C LYS A 410 -4.65 -15.58 -10.45
N LEU A 411 -4.82 -14.28 -10.26
CA LEU A 411 -4.31 -13.53 -9.13
C LEU A 411 -5.18 -13.78 -7.88
N TYR A 412 -4.54 -14.16 -6.79
CA TYR A 412 -5.13 -14.25 -5.46
C TYR A 412 -4.57 -13.12 -4.61
N LEU A 413 -5.49 -12.32 -4.07
CA LEU A 413 -5.20 -11.23 -3.14
C LEU A 413 -5.63 -11.61 -1.72
N PRO A 414 -5.10 -10.92 -0.70
CA PRO A 414 -5.61 -11.03 0.66
C PRO A 414 -7.08 -10.63 0.71
N LYS A 415 -7.77 -11.03 1.78
CA LYS A 415 -9.07 -10.43 2.09
C LYS A 415 -8.93 -8.90 2.26
N VAL A 416 -10.01 -8.17 1.98
CA VAL A 416 -10.03 -6.70 2.03
C VAL A 416 -9.52 -6.13 3.35
N SER A 417 -9.91 -6.71 4.51
CA SER A 417 -9.40 -6.29 5.84
C SER A 417 -7.90 -6.53 6.07
N ALA A 418 -7.23 -7.26 5.20
CA ALA A 418 -5.78 -7.50 5.25
C ALA A 418 -5.01 -6.76 4.14
N HIS A 419 -5.71 -5.99 3.27
CA HIS A 419 -5.04 -5.12 2.32
C HIS A 419 -4.15 -4.10 3.05
N ARG A 420 -2.94 -3.92 2.54
CA ARG A 420 -2.07 -2.81 2.93
C ARG A 420 -2.45 -1.58 2.13
N HIS A 421 -1.95 -0.41 2.53
CA HIS A 421 -2.21 0.86 1.84
C HIS A 421 -1.91 0.79 0.33
N LEU A 422 -0.80 0.16 -0.05
CA LEU A 422 -0.36 0.03 -1.44
C LEU A 422 -0.95 -1.16 -2.18
N THR A 423 -1.65 -2.10 -1.51
CA THR A 423 -2.21 -3.29 -2.17
C THR A 423 -3.23 -2.87 -3.24
N ARG A 424 -2.96 -3.19 -4.52
CA ARG A 424 -3.90 -2.93 -5.62
C ARG A 424 -5.11 -3.87 -5.50
N PRO A 425 -6.33 -3.34 -5.21
CA PRO A 425 -7.51 -4.17 -5.03
C PRO A 425 -7.95 -4.79 -6.37
N GLN A 426 -8.73 -5.88 -6.29
CA GLN A 426 -9.17 -6.62 -7.47
C GLN A 426 -9.90 -5.74 -8.50
N GLN A 427 -10.77 -4.83 -8.03
CA GLN A 427 -11.55 -3.94 -8.90
C GLN A 427 -10.69 -2.92 -9.67
N ARG A 428 -9.43 -2.68 -9.25
CA ARG A 428 -8.48 -1.80 -9.95
C ARG A 428 -7.53 -2.55 -10.88
N GLN A 429 -7.64 -3.88 -11.00
CA GLN A 429 -6.78 -4.62 -11.93
C GLN A 429 -7.11 -4.20 -13.36
N GLY A 430 -6.10 -3.76 -14.11
CA GLY A 430 -6.26 -3.19 -15.46
C GLY A 430 -6.66 -1.71 -15.50
N ILE A 431 -6.90 -1.06 -14.37
CA ILE A 431 -7.21 0.38 -14.29
C ILE A 431 -5.94 1.16 -13.93
N GLN A 432 -5.69 2.25 -14.65
CA GLN A 432 -4.57 3.15 -14.38
C GLN A 432 -5.01 4.60 -14.62
N ASN A 433 -4.91 5.45 -13.60
CA ASN A 433 -5.20 6.87 -13.76
C ASN A 433 -3.95 7.61 -14.21
N LYS A 434 -3.98 8.14 -15.44
CA LYS A 434 -3.00 9.11 -15.94
C LYS A 434 -3.36 10.52 -15.49
N SER A 435 -2.42 11.46 -15.53
CA SER A 435 -2.58 12.82 -15.00
C SER A 435 -3.88 13.46 -15.49
N LYS A 436 -4.81 13.70 -14.56
CA LYS A 436 -5.93 14.61 -14.80
C LYS A 436 -5.45 16.04 -14.57
N ILE A 437 -5.98 16.97 -15.35
CA ILE A 437 -5.78 18.40 -15.11
C ILE A 437 -6.39 18.72 -13.74
N PHE A 438 -5.54 19.13 -12.79
CA PHE A 438 -6.01 19.63 -11.50
C PHE A 438 -6.78 20.93 -11.72
N LYS A 439 -8.00 20.99 -11.18
CA LYS A 439 -8.82 22.20 -11.19
C LYS A 439 -9.05 22.64 -9.75
N ASN A 440 -8.59 23.84 -9.42
CA ASN A 440 -8.70 24.38 -8.07
C ASN A 440 -10.16 24.59 -7.62
N SER A 441 -11.11 24.65 -8.56
CA SER A 441 -12.56 24.75 -8.33
C SER A 441 -13.22 23.45 -7.87
N LEU A 442 -12.54 22.32 -7.91
CA LEU A 442 -13.09 21.05 -7.41
C LEU A 442 -13.30 21.13 -5.89
N SER A 443 -14.31 20.42 -5.36
CA SER A 443 -14.62 20.37 -3.92
C SER A 443 -13.65 19.47 -3.14
N TRP A 444 -12.35 19.74 -3.24
CA TRP A 444 -11.27 18.89 -2.70
C TRP A 444 -10.82 19.27 -1.29
N PHE A 445 -11.22 20.42 -0.79
CA PHE A 445 -10.88 20.91 0.54
C PHE A 445 -12.06 21.66 1.13
N CYS A 446 -12.36 21.41 2.41
CA CYS A 446 -13.41 22.09 3.14
C CYS A 446 -13.03 22.20 4.63
N VAL A 447 -13.35 23.34 5.23
CA VAL A 447 -13.36 23.55 6.68
C VAL A 447 -14.80 23.86 7.03
N TYR A 448 -15.40 23.08 7.93
CA TYR A 448 -16.78 23.30 8.33
C TYR A 448 -16.86 24.46 9.31
N GLU A 449 -17.84 25.34 9.10
CA GLU A 449 -18.20 26.35 10.07
C GLU A 449 -18.86 25.68 11.30
N ASN A 450 -18.77 26.33 12.46
CA ASN A 450 -19.10 25.71 13.75
C ASN A 450 -20.59 25.49 14.00
#